data_AF-A0A842WAA9-F1
#
_entry.id   AF-A0A842WAA9-F1
#
_cell.length_a   1.000
_cell.length_b   1.000
_cell.length_c   1.000
_cell.angle_alpha   90.00
_cell.angle_beta   90.00
_cell.angle_gamma   90.00
#
_symmetry.space_group_name_H-M   'P 1'
#
loop_
_entity.id
_entity.type
_entity.pdbx_description
1 polymer ?
#
loop_
_entity_poly.entity_id
_entity_poly.type
_entity_poly.pdbx_seq_one_letter_code
_entity_poly.pdbx_strand_id
1 'polypeptide(L)' 'MMNKKADLPGWSYVIALVIGIALLLLVIWLSNKSGQGIVETLRSVVK' A
#
# COMPACT_ATOMS: atom_id res chain seq x y z
N MET A 1 -3.77 13.48 38.83
CA MET A 1 -3.81 13.48 37.35
C MET A 1 -2.70 12.57 36.85
N MET A 2 -3.00 11.28 36.59
CA MET A 2 -2.00 10.32 36.11
C MET A 2 -1.85 10.48 34.60
N ASN A 3 -0.70 11.02 34.19
CA ASN A 3 -0.29 11.01 32.80
C ASN A 3 0.15 9.57 32.47
N LYS A 4 -0.78 8.75 31.96
CA LYS A 4 -0.46 7.42 31.46
C LYS A 4 0.41 7.61 30.23
N LYS A 5 1.73 7.63 30.41
CA LYS A 5 2.65 7.40 29.29
C LYS A 5 2.23 6.07 28.70
N ALA A 6 1.68 6.11 27.49
CA ALA A 6 1.33 4.91 26.76
C ALA A 6 2.66 4.23 26.43
N ASP A 7 3.05 3.26 27.26
CA ASP A 7 4.17 2.39 26.97
C ASP A 7 3.79 1.62 25.70
N LEU A 8 4.28 2.12 24.57
CA LEU A 8 4.05 1.50 23.27
C LEU A 8 4.70 0.11 23.31
N PRO A 9 3.93 -0.97 23.09
CA PRO A 9 4.47 -2.31 23.11
C PRO A 9 5.54 -2.42 22.01
N GLY A 10 6.71 -2.99 22.31
CA GLY A 10 7.84 -3.04 21.36
C GLY A 10 7.52 -3.67 20.00
N TRP A 11 6.43 -4.42 19.91
CA TRP A 11 5.87 -4.99 18.68
C TRP A 11 5.15 -3.98 17.77
N SER A 12 4.87 -2.76 18.25
CA SER A 12 4.18 -1.71 17.47
C SER A 12 4.94 -1.34 16.20
N TYR A 13 6.28 -1.36 16.25
CA TYR A 13 7.13 -1.14 15.08
C TYR A 13 6.95 -2.22 14.02
N VAL A 14 6.85 -3.49 14.43
CA VAL A 14 6.65 -4.62 13.51
C VAL A 14 5.29 -4.51 12.85
N ILE A 15 4.25 -4.16 13.61
CA ILE A 15 2.89 -3.96 13.08
C ILE A 15 2.87 -2.82 12.07
N ALA A 16 3.49 -1.67 12.39
CA ALA A 16 3.58 -0.54 11.48
C ALA A 16 4.33 -0.89 10.18
N LEU A 17 5.42 -1.67 10.29
CA LEU A 17 6.19 -2.15 9.14
C LEU A 17 5.34 -3.04 8.22
N VAL A 18 4.63 -4.01 8.79
CA VAL A 18 3.77 -4.94 8.04
C VAL A 18 2.63 -4.18 7.34
N ILE A 19 1.99 -3.24 8.03
CA ILE A 19 0.94 -2.39 7.44
C ILE A 19 1.50 -1.55 6.30
N GLY A 20 2.68 -0.94 6.49
CA GLY A 20 3.34 -0.15 5.45
C GLY A 20 3.65 -0.96 4.19
N ILE A 21 4.18 -2.18 4.35
CA ILE A 21 4.46 -3.09 3.23
C ILE A 21 3.16 -3.49 2.52
N ALA A 22 2.12 -3.83 3.27
CA ALA A 22 0.82 -4.20 2.69
C ALA A 22 0.22 -3.06 1.85
N LEU A 23 0.29 -1.82 2.33
CA LEU A 23 -0.18 -0.64 1.59
C LEU A 23 0.65 -0.40 0.32
N LEU A 24 1.98 -0.54 0.40
CA LEU A 24 2.85 -0.42 -0.78
C LEU A 24 2.48 -1.44 -1.87
N LEU A 25 2.27 -2.71 -1.49
CA LEU A 25 1.85 -3.74 -2.43
C LEU A 25 0.49 -3.43 -3.07
N LEU A 26 -0.45 -2.86 -2.30
CA LEU A 26 -1.77 -2.45 -2.78
C LEU A 26 -1.66 -1.33 -3.81
N VAL A 27 -0.81 -0.33 -3.56
CA VAL A 27 -0.56 0.78 -4.52
C VAL A 27 0.09 0.26 -5.81
N ILE A 28 1.06 -0.65 -5.69
CA ILE A 28 1.69 -1.28 -6.86
C ILE A 28 0.64 -2.06 -7.68
N TRP A 29 -0.23 -2.82 -7.01
CA TRP A 29 -1.30 -3.57 -7.67
C TRP A 29 -2.28 -2.66 -8.40
N LEU A 30 -2.72 -1.57 -7.78
CA LEU A 30 -3.59 -0.56 -8.40
C LEU A 30 -2.92 0.09 -9.61
N SER A 31 -1.64 0.45 -9.49
CA SER A 31 -0.84 1.05 -10.57
C SER A 31 -0.72 0.10 -11.77
N ASN A 32 -0.45 -1.18 -11.50
CA ASN A 32 -0.38 -2.21 -12.54
C ASN A 32 -1.72 -2.41 -13.23
N LYS A 33 -2.83 -2.42 -12.47
CA LYS A 33 -4.18 -2.55 -13.02
C LYS A 33 -4.58 -1.34 -13.88
N SER A 34 -4.24 -0.13 -13.44
CA SER A 34 -4.49 1.10 -14.21
C SER A 34 -3.63 1.16 -15.47
N GLY A 35 -2.37 0.70 -15.41
CA GLY A 35 -1.47 0.67 -16.57
C GLY A 35 -1.95 -0.29 -17.66
N GLN A 36 -2.53 -1.44 -17.27
CA GLN A 36 -3.08 -2.41 -18.22
C GLN A 36 -4.22 -1.82 -19.05
N GLY A 37 -5.14 -1.05 -18.45
CA GLY A 37 -6.25 -0.44 -19.19
C GLY A 37 -5.79 0.56 -20.26
N ILE A 38 -4.72 1.32 -19.98
CA ILE A 38 -4.13 2.26 -20.96
C ILE A 38 -3.45 1.49 -22.10
N VAL A 39 -2.66 0.46 -21.77
CA VAL A 39 -1.95 -0.36 -22.77
C VAL A 39 -2.93 -1.14 -23.65
N GLU A 40 -4.03 -1.64 -23.09
CA GLU A 40 -5.06 -2.38 -23.82
C GLU A 40 -5.84 -1.47 -24.77
N THR A 41 -6.16 -0.24 -24.34
CA THR A 41 -6.76 0.80 -25.20
C THR A 41 -5.81 1.21 -26.33
N LEU A 42 -4.52 1.40 -26.05
CA LEU A 42 -3.53 1.73 -27.09
C LEU A 42 -3.36 0.57 -28.08
N ARG A 43 -3.35 -0.68 -27.60
CA ARG A 43 -3.28 -1.87 -28.44
C ARG A 43 -4.52 -2.01 -29.34
N SER A 44 -5.71 -1.65 -28.87
CA SER A 44 -6.94 -1.74 -29.68
C SER A 44 -7.04 -0.65 -30.75
N VAL A 45 -6.36 0.50 -30.58
CA VAL A 45 -6.36 1.59 -31.58
C VAL A 45 -5.33 1.34 -32.69
N VAL A 46 -4.24 0.63 -32.40
CA VAL A 46 -3.17 0.32 -33.38
C VAL A 46 -3.52 -0.86 -34.29
N LYS A 47 -4.48 -1.69 -33.92
CA LYS A 47 -4.88 -2.90 -34.68
C LYS A 47 -6.13 -2.62 -35.52
#